data_AF-A0A9D5VWQ8-F1
#
_entry.id   AF-A0A9D5VWQ8-F1
#
_cell.length_a   1.000
_cell.length_b   1.000
_cell.length_c   1.000
_cell.angle_alpha   90.00
_cell.angle_beta   90.00
_cell.angle_gamma   90.00
#
_symmetry.space_group_name_H-M   'P 1'
#
loop_
_entity.id
_entity.type
_entity.pdbx_description
1 polymer ?
#
loop_
_entity_poly.entity_id
_entity_poly.type
_entity_poly.pdbx_seq_one_letter_code
_entity_poly.pdbx_strand_id
1 'polypeptide(L)'
;MKSIIISIFLVIIMISSSYAMHATITEAEGYACMGEDKSRKQTEQAAMIDAKRKAGEFALAYIESETKVKDFILEKDIISAYTNSTVRVIQEISSAWYKDSSVGECYKVKIKAEVTPNEKAIEKVTNSSANDPSAPLNVKIYTDKKEYKDGDKIKIYIRSNKPFYMRLIYKDAANNMIQLLPNPYRTDNYFNGGITYEFPSGNDKFELEVSKPFGEENLIVYASTSQLGDISLETYGDVYQIKTKKEQVETKTRGVKLTAKSVSKSGSISSEKGAEFFEDKAIIKTGK
;
A
#
# COMPACT_ATOMS: atom_id res chain seq x y z
N MET A 1 27.29 34.64 -46.99
CA MET A 1 26.37 33.54 -46.65
C MET A 1 27.03 32.69 -45.56
N LYS A 2 26.64 32.86 -44.30
CA LYS A 2 27.08 32.02 -43.17
C LYS A 2 25.81 31.43 -42.56
N SER A 3 25.65 30.12 -42.66
CA SER A 3 24.51 29.38 -42.14
C SER A 3 24.61 29.28 -40.62
N ILE A 4 23.53 29.67 -39.95
CA ILE A 4 23.34 29.53 -38.51
C ILE A 4 22.74 28.14 -38.29
N ILE A 5 23.51 27.24 -37.65
CA ILE A 5 22.98 25.98 -37.13
C ILE A 5 22.37 26.28 -35.76
N ILE A 6 21.04 26.32 -35.71
CA ILE A 6 20.26 26.37 -34.47
C ILE A 6 20.20 24.93 -33.95
N SER A 7 20.97 24.65 -32.91
CA SER A 7 20.90 23.37 -32.19
C SER A 7 19.68 23.40 -31.28
N ILE A 8 18.61 22.72 -31.69
CA ILE A 8 17.41 22.51 -30.86
C ILE A 8 17.78 21.50 -29.76
N PHE A 9 17.96 22.02 -28.55
CA PHE A 9 18.11 21.22 -27.34
C PHE A 9 16.73 20.66 -26.99
N LEU A 10 16.47 19.41 -27.40
CA LEU A 10 15.27 18.66 -27.04
C LEU A 10 15.32 18.37 -25.53
N VAL A 11 14.71 19.25 -24.72
CA VAL A 11 14.48 19.01 -23.29
C VAL A 11 13.48 17.87 -23.17
N ILE A 12 13.99 16.64 -22.98
CA ILE A 12 13.20 15.51 -22.53
C ILE A 12 12.75 15.83 -21.11
N ILE A 13 11.53 16.35 -20.98
CA ILE A 13 10.81 16.37 -19.71
C ILE A 13 10.59 14.90 -19.36
N MET A 14 11.47 14.33 -18.53
CA MET A 14 11.18 13.08 -17.85
C MET A 14 9.96 13.32 -16.96
N ILE A 15 8.78 13.00 -17.50
CA ILE A 15 7.57 12.80 -16.72
C ILE A 15 7.91 11.65 -15.78
N SER A 16 8.18 12.00 -14.53
CA SER A 16 8.43 11.04 -13.47
C SER A 16 7.12 10.29 -13.29
N SER A 17 7.06 9.03 -13.72
CA SER A 17 5.95 8.16 -13.36
C SER A 17 5.91 8.11 -11.84
N SER A 18 4.88 8.72 -11.26
CA SER A 18 4.56 8.53 -9.86
C SER A 18 4.15 7.07 -9.73
N TYR A 19 4.94 6.28 -9.02
CA TYR A 19 4.56 4.90 -8.69
C TYR A 19 3.51 4.98 -7.58
N ALA A 20 2.25 4.98 -7.98
CA ALA A 20 1.10 4.95 -7.09
C ALA A 20 0.44 3.58 -7.17
N MET A 21 0.49 2.79 -6.08
CA MET A 21 -0.08 1.45 -6.06
C MET A 21 -1.22 1.34 -5.06
N HIS A 22 -2.44 1.14 -5.56
CA HIS A 22 -3.61 0.80 -4.75
C HIS A 22 -3.66 -0.69 -4.48
N ALA A 23 -4.11 -1.05 -3.29
CA ALA A 23 -4.51 -2.41 -2.98
C ALA A 23 -5.56 -2.45 -1.87
N THR A 24 -6.29 -3.54 -1.79
CA THR A 24 -7.13 -3.86 -0.63
C THR A 24 -6.63 -5.15 0.00
N ILE A 25 -6.35 -5.11 1.30
CA ILE A 25 -5.91 -6.26 2.08
C ILE A 25 -7.14 -6.91 2.72
N THR A 26 -7.36 -8.20 2.44
CA THR A 26 -8.49 -8.97 2.98
C THR A 26 -8.03 -10.31 3.54
N GLU A 27 -8.81 -10.86 4.47
CA GLU A 27 -8.70 -12.25 4.89
C GLU A 27 -9.85 -13.05 4.29
N ALA A 28 -9.56 -14.21 3.72
CA ALA A 28 -10.57 -15.09 3.15
C ALA A 28 -10.30 -16.56 3.49
N GLU A 29 -11.38 -17.31 3.69
CA GLU A 29 -11.34 -18.76 3.91
C GLU A 29 -11.93 -19.49 2.70
N GLY A 30 -11.11 -20.31 2.06
CA GLY A 30 -11.52 -21.20 1.00
C GLY A 30 -11.55 -22.65 1.46
N TYR A 31 -12.38 -23.45 0.81
CA TYR A 31 -12.43 -24.87 1.06
C TYR A 31 -12.68 -25.66 -0.23
N ALA A 32 -12.24 -26.90 -0.24
CA ALA A 32 -12.57 -27.85 -1.30
C ALA A 32 -12.60 -29.26 -0.72
N CYS A 33 -13.49 -30.08 -1.25
CA CYS A 33 -13.58 -31.49 -0.91
C CYS A 33 -13.00 -32.36 -2.03
N MET A 34 -12.39 -33.46 -1.62
CA MET A 34 -11.69 -34.38 -2.50
C MET A 34 -12.69 -35.10 -3.44
N GLY A 35 -13.82 -35.55 -2.90
CA GLY A 35 -14.76 -36.39 -3.63
C GLY A 35 -14.09 -37.70 -4.09
N GLU A 36 -14.58 -38.25 -5.20
CA GLU A 36 -13.99 -39.46 -5.80
C GLU A 36 -12.85 -39.15 -6.79
N ASP A 37 -12.80 -37.92 -7.32
CA ASP A 37 -12.00 -37.62 -8.52
C ASP A 37 -10.72 -36.80 -8.25
N LYS A 38 -10.60 -36.11 -7.11
CA LYS A 38 -9.45 -35.24 -6.83
C LYS A 38 -8.42 -35.95 -5.97
N SER A 39 -7.15 -35.70 -6.26
CA SER A 39 -6.06 -35.98 -5.31
C SER A 39 -6.03 -34.94 -4.17
N ARG A 40 -5.29 -35.25 -3.10
CA ARG A 40 -5.06 -34.30 -2.01
C ARG A 40 -4.49 -32.96 -2.50
N LYS A 41 -3.46 -33.00 -3.36
CA LYS A 41 -2.84 -31.80 -3.93
C LYS A 41 -3.82 -30.98 -4.78
N GLN A 42 -4.64 -31.63 -5.61
CA GLN A 42 -5.66 -30.93 -6.39
C GLN A 42 -6.73 -30.28 -5.51
N THR A 43 -7.07 -30.93 -4.39
CA THR A 43 -8.02 -30.39 -3.42
C THR A 43 -7.46 -29.17 -2.71
N GLU A 44 -6.18 -29.21 -2.27
CA GLU A 44 -5.49 -28.06 -1.69
C GLU A 44 -5.43 -26.86 -2.67
N GLN A 45 -5.09 -27.13 -3.94
CA GLN A 45 -5.07 -26.10 -4.98
C GLN A 45 -6.47 -25.53 -5.24
N ALA A 46 -7.51 -26.36 -5.27
CA ALA A 46 -8.89 -25.92 -5.44
C ALA A 46 -9.36 -25.04 -4.27
N ALA A 47 -9.03 -25.41 -3.03
CA ALA A 47 -9.33 -24.60 -1.85
C ALA A 47 -8.60 -23.26 -1.88
N MET A 48 -7.34 -23.25 -2.33
CA MET A 48 -6.57 -22.01 -2.50
C MET A 48 -7.16 -21.10 -3.59
N ILE A 49 -7.63 -21.67 -4.70
CA ILE A 49 -8.35 -20.92 -5.75
C ILE A 49 -9.65 -20.34 -5.20
N ASP A 50 -10.43 -21.12 -4.44
CA ASP A 50 -11.66 -20.66 -3.79
C ASP A 50 -11.37 -19.52 -2.80
N ALA A 51 -10.31 -19.65 -1.99
CA ALA A 51 -9.88 -18.62 -1.05
C ALA A 51 -9.51 -17.32 -1.77
N LYS A 52 -8.75 -17.40 -2.88
CA LYS A 52 -8.39 -16.23 -3.69
C LYS A 52 -9.61 -15.56 -4.32
N ARG A 53 -10.56 -16.34 -4.85
CA ARG A 53 -11.82 -15.83 -5.42
C ARG A 53 -12.60 -15.05 -4.36
N LYS A 54 -12.82 -15.65 -3.19
CA LYS A 54 -13.49 -15.01 -2.05
C LYS A 54 -12.76 -13.75 -1.57
N ALA A 55 -11.43 -13.74 -1.58
CA ALA A 55 -10.65 -12.55 -1.23
C ALA A 55 -10.95 -11.37 -2.16
N GLY A 56 -11.07 -11.62 -3.47
CA GLY A 56 -11.48 -10.63 -4.46
C GLY A 56 -12.91 -10.14 -4.24
N GLU A 57 -13.85 -11.05 -3.97
CA GLU A 57 -15.25 -10.72 -3.66
C GLU A 57 -15.38 -9.86 -2.40
N PHE A 58 -14.66 -10.21 -1.33
CA PHE A 58 -14.63 -9.42 -0.10
C PHE A 58 -13.98 -8.06 -0.30
N ALA A 59 -12.94 -7.95 -1.12
CA ALA A 59 -12.34 -6.67 -1.43
C ALA A 59 -13.32 -5.77 -2.20
N LEU A 60 -14.03 -6.33 -3.18
CA LEU A 60 -15.05 -5.58 -3.92
C LEU A 60 -16.18 -5.11 -3.00
N ALA A 61 -16.74 -6.02 -2.19
CA ALA A 61 -17.81 -5.68 -1.25
C ALA A 61 -17.37 -4.60 -0.23
N TYR A 62 -16.14 -4.69 0.27
CA TYR A 62 -15.58 -3.67 1.16
C TYR A 62 -15.43 -2.31 0.47
N ILE A 63 -14.94 -2.29 -0.77
CA ILE A 63 -14.80 -1.05 -1.52
C ILE A 63 -16.16 -0.45 -1.85
N GLU A 64 -17.16 -1.26 -2.21
CA GLU A 64 -18.54 -0.80 -2.42
C GLU A 64 -19.17 -0.22 -1.14
N SER A 65 -18.87 -0.80 0.03
CA SER A 65 -19.44 -0.32 1.30
C SER A 65 -18.78 0.97 1.82
N GLU A 66 -17.47 1.13 1.61
CA GLU A 66 -16.71 2.31 2.02
C GLU A 66 -16.78 3.45 0.98
N THR A 67 -16.96 3.12 -0.30
CA THR A 67 -17.06 4.11 -1.37
C THR A 67 -18.49 4.65 -1.46
N LYS A 68 -18.66 5.95 -1.18
CA LYS A 68 -19.95 6.67 -1.32
C LYS A 68 -19.82 7.85 -2.28
N VAL A 69 -19.03 7.67 -3.33
CA VAL A 69 -18.80 8.71 -4.34
C VAL A 69 -20.14 9.04 -4.99
N LYS A 70 -20.54 10.31 -4.93
CA LYS A 70 -21.85 10.76 -5.44
C LYS A 70 -21.98 10.66 -6.96
N ASP A 71 -20.86 10.53 -7.66
CA ASP A 71 -20.82 10.37 -9.10
C ASP A 71 -20.91 8.88 -9.45
N PHE A 72 -22.09 8.46 -9.91
CA PHE A 72 -22.37 7.10 -10.36
C PHE A 72 -21.40 6.60 -11.44
N ILE A 73 -20.77 7.49 -12.22
CA ILE A 73 -19.78 7.12 -13.23
C ILE A 73 -18.48 6.67 -12.54
N LEU A 74 -18.05 7.40 -11.52
CA LEU A 74 -16.84 7.08 -10.76
C LEU A 74 -17.00 5.81 -9.93
N GLU A 75 -18.16 5.61 -9.31
CA GLU A 75 -18.50 4.38 -8.60
C GLU A 75 -18.37 3.15 -9.52
N LYS A 76 -18.96 3.24 -10.73
CA LYS A 76 -18.87 2.17 -11.74
C LYS A 76 -17.43 1.92 -12.19
N ASP A 77 -16.64 2.98 -12.40
CA ASP A 77 -15.23 2.86 -12.80
C ASP A 77 -14.40 2.17 -11.69
N ILE A 78 -14.67 2.45 -10.41
CA ILE A 78 -14.04 1.78 -9.26
C ILE A 78 -14.40 0.28 -9.26
N ILE A 79 -15.68 -0.06 -9.32
CA ILE A 79 -16.17 -1.45 -9.33
C ILE A 79 -15.54 -2.23 -10.51
N SER A 80 -15.47 -1.61 -11.69
CA SER A 80 -14.85 -2.22 -12.87
C SER A 80 -13.35 -2.46 -12.69
N ALA A 81 -12.65 -1.59 -11.95
CA ALA A 81 -11.23 -1.75 -11.64
C ALA A 81 -10.99 -2.96 -10.71
N TYR A 82 -11.85 -3.16 -9.72
CA TYR A 82 -11.76 -4.27 -8.77
C TYR A 82 -12.25 -5.61 -9.34
N THR A 83 -13.19 -5.59 -10.28
CA THR A 83 -13.63 -6.80 -11.00
C THR A 83 -12.47 -7.44 -11.79
N ASN A 84 -11.58 -6.62 -12.34
CA ASN A 84 -10.39 -7.05 -13.09
C ASN A 84 -9.12 -7.03 -12.22
N SER A 85 -9.28 -7.24 -10.92
CA SER A 85 -8.17 -7.19 -9.97
C SER A 85 -7.28 -8.43 -10.03
N THR A 86 -6.05 -8.28 -9.54
CA THR A 86 -5.14 -9.39 -9.31
C THR A 86 -5.07 -9.71 -7.82
N VAL A 87 -5.09 -11.00 -7.48
CA VAL A 87 -5.07 -11.46 -6.09
C VAL A 87 -3.72 -12.11 -5.77
N ARG A 88 -2.93 -11.46 -4.92
CA ARG A 88 -1.65 -11.95 -4.40
C ARG A 88 -1.82 -12.45 -2.97
N VAL A 89 -1.37 -13.67 -2.68
CA VAL A 89 -1.39 -14.20 -1.30
C VAL A 89 -0.18 -13.63 -0.56
N ILE A 90 -0.43 -12.87 0.51
CA ILE A 90 0.61 -12.36 1.40
C ILE A 90 1.04 -13.46 2.38
N GLN A 91 0.05 -14.15 2.96
CA GLN A 91 0.28 -15.11 4.03
C GLN A 91 -0.81 -16.18 4.04
N GLU A 92 -0.41 -17.43 4.21
CA GLU A 92 -1.30 -18.50 4.65
C GLU A 92 -1.39 -18.45 6.19
N ILE A 93 -2.59 -18.16 6.72
CA ILE A 93 -2.82 -18.01 8.16
C ILE A 93 -2.97 -19.39 8.80
N SER A 94 -3.74 -20.26 8.18
CA SER A 94 -3.98 -21.62 8.67
C SER A 94 -4.48 -22.50 7.55
N SER A 95 -4.15 -23.78 7.61
CA SER A 95 -4.75 -24.80 6.77
C SER A 95 -4.99 -26.08 7.54
N ALA A 96 -6.05 -26.80 7.18
CA ALA A 96 -6.39 -28.05 7.85
C ALA A 96 -7.21 -28.98 6.94
N TRP A 97 -6.89 -30.26 7.02
CA TRP A 97 -7.75 -31.33 6.55
C TRP A 97 -8.82 -31.64 7.59
N TYR A 98 -10.05 -31.86 7.16
CA TYR A 98 -11.16 -32.29 7.99
C TYR A 98 -12.04 -33.28 7.24
N LYS A 99 -12.77 -34.10 7.98
CA LYS A 99 -13.72 -35.06 7.41
C LYS A 99 -15.13 -34.56 7.61
N ASP A 100 -15.82 -34.34 6.51
CA ASP A 100 -17.25 -34.04 6.49
C ASP A 100 -18.04 -35.35 6.35
N SER A 101 -19.13 -35.47 7.10
CA SER A 101 -19.95 -36.69 7.14
C SER A 101 -20.65 -36.99 5.81
N SER A 102 -20.90 -35.99 4.98
CA SER A 102 -21.62 -36.13 3.71
C SER A 102 -20.71 -36.14 2.49
N VAL A 103 -19.61 -35.38 2.53
CA VAL A 103 -18.73 -35.17 1.35
C VAL A 103 -17.30 -35.70 1.50
N GLY A 104 -16.97 -36.34 2.62
CA GLY A 104 -15.70 -37.03 2.82
C GLY A 104 -14.54 -36.12 3.25
N GLU A 105 -13.32 -36.39 2.76
CA GLU A 105 -12.13 -35.58 3.09
C GLU A 105 -12.19 -34.21 2.40
N CYS A 106 -12.10 -33.15 3.19
CA CYS A 106 -12.06 -31.78 2.73
C CYS A 106 -10.86 -31.05 3.30
N TYR A 107 -10.45 -30.00 2.60
CA TYR A 107 -9.37 -29.12 3.00
C TYR A 107 -9.90 -27.69 3.09
N LYS A 108 -9.56 -27.01 4.17
CA LYS A 108 -9.81 -25.59 4.36
C LYS A 108 -8.49 -24.84 4.48
N VAL A 109 -8.45 -23.65 3.90
CA VAL A 109 -7.31 -22.75 3.99
C VAL A 109 -7.81 -21.33 4.22
N LYS A 110 -7.20 -20.67 5.20
CA LYS A 110 -7.42 -19.25 5.46
C LYS A 110 -6.19 -18.48 5.04
N ILE A 111 -6.39 -17.48 4.18
CA ILE A 111 -5.32 -16.65 3.64
C ILE A 111 -5.53 -15.20 4.00
N LYS A 112 -4.42 -14.47 4.04
CA LYS A 112 -4.37 -13.03 3.92
C LYS A 112 -3.92 -12.69 2.51
N ALA A 113 -4.75 -11.96 1.79
CA ALA A 113 -4.54 -11.63 0.40
C ALA A 113 -4.53 -10.13 0.18
N GLU A 114 -3.82 -9.75 -0.86
CA GLU A 114 -3.80 -8.43 -1.43
C GLU A 114 -4.54 -8.47 -2.76
N VAL A 115 -5.50 -7.57 -2.91
CA VAL A 115 -6.30 -7.41 -4.12
C VAL A 115 -5.94 -6.08 -4.75
N THR A 116 -5.22 -6.13 -5.86
CA THR A 116 -4.75 -4.95 -6.59
C THR A 116 -5.70 -4.68 -7.75
N PRO A 117 -6.42 -3.53 -7.77
CA PRO A 117 -7.30 -3.19 -8.87
C PRO A 117 -6.51 -2.94 -10.16
N ASN A 118 -7.22 -2.94 -11.30
CA ASN A 118 -6.61 -2.58 -12.57
C ASN A 118 -6.06 -1.14 -12.53
N GLU A 119 -4.76 -0.98 -12.77
CA GLU A 119 -4.02 0.28 -12.65
C GLU A 119 -4.62 1.41 -13.51
N LYS A 120 -4.83 1.15 -14.80
CA LYS A 120 -5.37 2.16 -15.73
C LYS A 120 -6.79 2.62 -15.34
N ALA A 121 -7.60 1.68 -14.88
CA ALA A 121 -8.97 1.99 -14.45
C ALA A 121 -8.97 2.83 -13.16
N ILE A 122 -8.12 2.48 -12.18
CA ILE A 122 -8.07 3.19 -10.90
C ILE A 122 -7.42 4.58 -11.02
N GLU A 123 -6.44 4.77 -11.91
CA GLU A 123 -5.81 6.08 -12.16
C GLU A 123 -6.81 7.14 -12.64
N LYS A 124 -7.78 6.76 -13.47
CA LYS A 124 -8.82 7.69 -13.95
C LYS A 124 -9.66 8.23 -12.80
N VAL A 125 -10.00 7.33 -11.85
CA VAL A 125 -10.76 7.67 -10.65
C VAL A 125 -9.93 8.57 -9.74
N THR A 126 -8.67 8.21 -9.49
CA THR A 126 -7.83 8.93 -8.52
C THR A 126 -7.46 10.31 -9.00
N ASN A 127 -7.31 10.53 -10.31
CA ASN A 127 -7.10 11.86 -10.86
C ASN A 127 -8.35 12.76 -10.71
N SER A 128 -9.54 12.18 -10.88
CA SER A 128 -10.81 12.91 -10.82
C SER A 128 -11.28 13.16 -9.38
N SER A 129 -10.86 12.33 -8.42
CA SER A 129 -11.32 12.37 -7.03
C SER A 129 -10.19 12.28 -6.00
N ALA A 130 -9.02 12.81 -6.35
CA ALA A 130 -7.79 12.74 -5.55
C ALA A 130 -7.92 13.24 -4.11
N ASN A 131 -8.90 14.11 -3.84
CA ASN A 131 -9.15 14.72 -2.54
C ASN A 131 -10.53 14.34 -1.96
N ASP A 132 -11.31 13.48 -2.61
CA ASP A 132 -12.61 13.04 -2.10
C ASP A 132 -12.39 11.95 -1.03
N PRO A 133 -12.81 12.17 0.24
CA PRO A 133 -12.69 11.16 1.29
C PRO A 133 -13.52 9.90 1.04
N SER A 134 -14.50 9.97 0.13
CA SER A 134 -15.39 8.87 -0.25
C SER A 134 -14.81 8.00 -1.37
N ALA A 135 -13.76 8.47 -2.06
CA ALA A 135 -13.04 7.67 -3.06
C ALA A 135 -12.02 6.73 -2.38
N PRO A 136 -11.47 5.73 -3.06
CA PRO A 136 -10.40 4.88 -2.51
C PRO A 136 -9.23 5.70 -1.94
N LEU A 137 -8.54 5.16 -0.94
CA LEU A 137 -7.42 5.79 -0.26
C LEU A 137 -6.37 6.20 -1.28
N ASN A 138 -6.06 7.49 -1.28
CA ASN A 138 -5.07 8.10 -2.16
C ASN A 138 -4.20 9.03 -1.33
N VAL A 139 -2.89 8.76 -1.33
CA VAL A 139 -1.90 9.55 -0.61
C VAL A 139 -0.93 10.15 -1.62
N LYS A 140 -0.50 11.39 -1.43
CA LYS A 140 0.51 12.03 -2.26
C LYS A 140 1.70 12.38 -1.40
N ILE A 141 2.89 11.99 -1.85
CA ILE A 141 4.16 12.44 -1.29
C ILE A 141 4.92 13.28 -2.31
N TYR A 142 5.44 14.43 -1.87
CA TYR A 142 6.31 15.28 -2.67
C TYR A 142 7.27 16.05 -1.78
N THR A 143 8.25 16.68 -2.38
CA THR A 143 9.29 17.45 -1.69
C THR A 143 9.34 18.89 -2.16
N ASP A 144 10.03 19.77 -1.43
CA ASP A 144 10.18 21.19 -1.80
C ASP A 144 10.99 21.37 -3.09
N LYS A 145 11.96 20.49 -3.34
CA LYS A 145 12.75 20.43 -4.58
C LYS A 145 12.86 19.00 -5.11
N LYS A 146 13.27 18.85 -6.37
CA LYS A 146 13.60 17.55 -6.98
C LYS A 146 15.10 17.26 -7.02
N GLU A 147 15.90 18.31 -6.97
CA GLU A 147 17.37 18.25 -7.01
C GLU A 147 17.91 18.97 -5.79
N TYR A 148 18.85 18.31 -5.10
CA TYR A 148 19.46 18.80 -3.87
C TYR A 148 20.97 18.69 -3.95
N LYS A 149 21.64 19.63 -3.28
CA LYS A 149 23.10 19.67 -3.13
C LYS A 149 23.51 19.23 -1.74
N ASP A 150 24.79 18.90 -1.59
CA ASP A 150 25.42 18.62 -0.30
C ASP A 150 25.08 19.70 0.74
N GLY A 151 24.57 19.28 1.89
CA GLY A 151 24.11 20.17 2.97
C GLY A 151 22.72 20.78 2.79
N ASP A 152 22.02 20.54 1.67
CA ASP A 152 20.62 20.98 1.55
C ASP A 152 19.73 20.22 2.53
N LYS A 153 18.75 20.94 3.10
CA LYS A 153 17.69 20.34 3.92
C LYS A 153 16.48 20.00 3.06
N ILE A 154 16.00 18.76 3.16
CA ILE A 154 14.83 18.27 2.44
C ILE A 154 13.58 18.48 3.30
N LYS A 155 12.54 19.05 2.70
CA LYS A 155 11.19 19.09 3.28
C LYS A 155 10.26 18.18 2.50
N ILE A 156 9.56 17.32 3.22
CA ILE A 156 8.63 16.33 2.71
C ILE A 156 7.22 16.79 3.01
N TYR A 157 6.33 16.70 2.03
CA TYR A 157 4.92 16.99 2.18
C TYR A 157 4.10 15.74 1.87
N ILE A 158 3.17 15.41 2.77
CA ILE A 158 2.27 14.27 2.61
C ILE A 158 0.83 14.72 2.78
N ARG A 159 -0.04 14.35 1.84
CA ARG A 159 -1.48 14.64 1.87
C ARG A 159 -2.28 13.40 1.50
N SER A 160 -3.32 13.09 2.26
CA SER A 160 -4.28 12.01 1.97
C SER A 160 -5.70 12.55 1.75
N ASN A 161 -6.52 11.84 0.98
CA ASN A 161 -7.94 12.15 0.85
C ASN A 161 -8.78 11.76 2.08
N LYS A 162 -8.37 10.74 2.85
CA LYS A 162 -9.07 10.25 4.05
C LYS A 162 -8.11 9.90 5.19
N PRO A 163 -8.60 9.72 6.43
CA PRO A 163 -7.73 9.34 7.56
C PRO A 163 -7.02 8.00 7.31
N PHE A 164 -5.75 7.93 7.73
CA PHE A 164 -4.87 6.82 7.38
C PHE A 164 -3.76 6.62 8.42
N TYR A 165 -3.24 5.40 8.47
CA TYR A 165 -1.97 5.08 9.12
C TYR A 165 -0.85 5.15 8.10
N MET A 166 0.35 5.62 8.48
CA MET A 166 1.50 5.62 7.57
C MET A 166 2.83 5.15 8.18
N ARG A 167 3.69 4.68 7.29
CA ARG A 167 5.12 4.48 7.51
C ARG A 167 5.88 5.25 6.42
N LEU A 168 6.74 6.18 6.84
CA LEU A 168 7.58 6.97 5.96
C LEU A 168 8.99 6.41 5.98
N ILE A 169 9.48 6.04 4.80
CA ILE A 169 10.80 5.44 4.61
C ILE A 169 11.61 6.29 3.65
N TYR A 170 12.85 6.57 4.02
CA TYR A 170 13.85 7.14 3.14
C TYR A 170 14.81 6.04 2.68
N LYS A 171 15.09 6.01 1.38
CA LYS A 171 16.03 5.09 0.74
C LYS A 171 17.12 5.90 0.05
N ASP A 172 18.34 5.79 0.57
CA ASP A 172 19.51 6.52 0.05
C ASP A 172 20.02 5.94 -1.28
N ALA A 173 21.04 6.59 -1.86
CA ALA A 173 21.63 6.19 -3.13
C ALA A 173 22.40 4.86 -3.05
N ALA A 174 22.81 4.43 -1.85
CA ALA A 174 23.38 3.11 -1.59
C ALA A 174 22.29 2.04 -1.34
N ASN A 175 21.02 2.39 -1.51
CA ASN A 175 19.85 1.56 -1.25
C ASN A 175 19.68 1.16 0.22
N ASN A 176 20.27 1.85 1.18
CA ASN A 176 19.95 1.68 2.60
C ASN A 176 18.57 2.27 2.86
N MET A 177 17.78 1.61 3.70
CA MET A 177 16.44 2.06 4.04
C MET A 177 16.36 2.45 5.52
N ILE A 178 15.83 3.65 5.75
CA ILE A 178 15.69 4.30 7.04
C ILE A 178 14.22 4.62 7.24
N GLN A 179 13.64 4.18 8.35
CA GLN A 179 12.27 4.56 8.72
C GLN A 179 12.32 5.92 9.44
N LEU A 180 11.81 6.94 8.77
CA LEU A 180 11.69 8.29 9.32
C LEU A 180 10.52 8.37 10.30
N LEU A 181 9.38 7.75 9.96
CA LEU A 181 8.21 7.66 10.83
C LEU A 181 7.50 6.30 10.72
N PRO A 182 6.95 5.77 11.84
CA PRO A 182 7.20 6.24 13.21
C PRO A 182 8.67 6.06 13.61
N ASN A 183 9.15 6.77 14.62
CA ASN A 183 10.52 6.68 15.13
C ASN A 183 10.52 6.68 16.68
N PRO A 184 11.68 6.51 17.35
CA PRO A 184 11.74 6.45 18.82
C PRO A 184 11.13 7.66 19.55
N TYR A 185 11.10 8.82 18.91
CA TYR A 185 10.60 10.07 19.50
C TYR A 185 9.17 10.42 19.07
N ARG A 186 8.69 9.79 17.99
CA ARG A 186 7.35 10.00 17.47
C ARG A 186 6.77 8.66 17.00
N THR A 187 5.99 8.06 17.90
CA THR A 187 5.29 6.80 17.64
C THR A 187 3.98 7.00 16.88
N ASP A 188 3.49 8.24 16.78
CA ASP A 188 2.27 8.57 16.07
C ASP A 188 2.38 8.18 14.60
N ASN A 189 1.51 7.29 14.18
CA ASN A 189 1.44 6.79 12.82
C ASN A 189 0.05 7.00 12.20
N TYR A 190 -0.92 7.59 12.91
CA TYR A 190 -2.26 7.90 12.42
C TYR A 190 -2.39 9.39 12.08
N PHE A 191 -2.97 9.68 10.92
CA PHE A 191 -3.07 11.03 10.36
C PHE A 191 -4.47 11.25 9.77
N ASN A 192 -4.98 12.48 9.93
CA ASN A 192 -6.25 12.88 9.34
C ASN A 192 -6.11 13.15 7.84
N GLY A 193 -7.16 12.84 7.07
CA GLY A 193 -7.27 13.21 5.66
C GLY A 193 -7.53 14.71 5.45
N GLY A 194 -7.30 15.19 4.24
CA GLY A 194 -7.56 16.57 3.82
C GLY A 194 -6.53 17.60 4.30
N ILE A 195 -5.55 17.19 5.11
CA ILE A 195 -4.48 18.03 5.64
C ILE A 195 -3.16 17.65 4.96
N THR A 196 -2.33 18.66 4.68
CA THR A 196 -0.95 18.45 4.23
C THR A 196 -0.02 18.52 5.44
N TYR A 197 0.71 17.45 5.71
CA TYR A 197 1.72 17.38 6.76
C TYR A 197 3.11 17.64 6.18
N GLU A 198 3.91 18.43 6.88
CA GLU A 198 5.31 18.70 6.55
C GLU A 198 6.23 17.89 7.48
N PHE A 199 7.28 17.27 6.92
CA PHE A 199 8.29 16.53 7.66
C PHE A 199 9.70 16.90 7.18
N PRO A 200 10.67 17.07 8.09
CA PRO A 200 10.51 17.14 9.55
C PRO A 200 9.68 18.37 9.98
N SER A 201 8.86 18.21 11.01
CA SER A 201 8.07 19.27 11.66
C SER A 201 8.74 19.75 12.96
N GLY A 202 8.31 20.88 13.53
CA GLY A 202 8.97 21.47 14.71
C GLY A 202 9.08 20.57 15.96
N ASN A 203 8.30 19.49 16.04
CA ASN A 203 8.40 18.50 17.13
C ASN A 203 9.32 17.31 16.80
N ASP A 204 9.75 17.18 15.55
CA ASP A 204 10.60 16.09 15.11
C ASP A 204 12.06 16.38 15.48
N LYS A 205 12.72 15.41 16.14
CA LYS A 205 14.12 15.54 16.58
C LYS A 205 15.14 15.12 15.52
N PHE A 206 14.77 15.18 14.25
CA PHE A 206 15.66 14.84 13.15
C PHE A 206 15.58 15.93 12.07
N GLU A 207 16.70 16.17 11.41
CA GLU A 207 16.75 16.94 10.17
C GLU A 207 17.11 16.00 9.03
N LEU A 208 16.56 16.25 7.83
CA LEU A 208 16.89 15.49 6.63
C LEU A 208 17.87 16.30 5.78
N GLU A 209 19.16 16.22 6.14
CA GLU A 209 20.26 16.90 5.44
C GLU A 209 20.89 15.96 4.41
N VAL A 210 21.08 16.47 3.19
CA VAL A 210 21.70 15.73 2.09
C VAL A 210 23.18 15.56 2.35
N SER A 211 23.62 14.30 2.34
CA SER A 211 25.01 13.92 2.51
C SER A 211 25.34 12.71 1.62
N LYS A 212 26.61 12.33 1.56
CA LYS A 212 27.05 11.18 0.75
C LYS A 212 26.46 9.87 1.28
N PRO A 213 26.17 8.88 0.41
CA PRO A 213 26.42 8.85 -1.04
C PRO A 213 25.33 9.58 -1.84
N PHE A 214 25.75 10.32 -2.87
CA PHE A 214 24.85 11.04 -3.76
C PHE A 214 24.32 10.16 -4.90
N GLY A 215 23.11 10.45 -5.36
CA GLY A 215 22.51 9.77 -6.50
C GLY A 215 21.00 9.92 -6.53
N GLU A 216 20.32 8.89 -7.04
CA GLU A 216 18.87 8.82 -6.98
C GLU A 216 18.43 8.24 -5.63
N GLU A 217 17.61 8.99 -4.92
CA GLU A 217 17.12 8.65 -3.60
C GLU A 217 15.59 8.68 -3.60
N ASN A 218 14.99 7.94 -2.67
CA ASN A 218 13.54 7.73 -2.67
C ASN A 218 12.95 7.98 -1.30
N LEU A 219 11.85 8.72 -1.27
CA LEU A 219 10.96 8.83 -0.13
C LEU A 219 9.71 8.02 -0.43
N ILE A 220 9.44 7.01 0.38
CA ILE A 220 8.37 6.04 0.18
C ILE A 220 7.40 6.19 1.34
N VAL A 221 6.12 6.36 1.02
CA VAL A 221 5.04 6.32 2.01
C VAL A 221 4.22 5.06 1.79
N TYR A 222 4.13 4.25 2.83
CA TYR A 222 3.15 3.18 2.92
C TYR A 222 1.98 3.68 3.77
N ALA A 223 0.78 3.63 3.22
CA ALA A 223 -0.43 4.13 3.86
C ALA A 223 -1.52 3.05 3.91
N SER A 224 -2.32 3.03 4.97
CA SER A 224 -3.48 2.14 5.06
C SER A 224 -4.60 2.71 5.93
N THR A 225 -5.86 2.34 5.66
CA THR A 225 -6.99 2.66 6.56
C THR A 225 -6.96 1.87 7.87
N SER A 226 -6.03 0.92 8.02
CA SER A 226 -5.80 0.13 9.23
C SER A 226 -4.31 0.09 9.60
N GLN A 227 -3.97 -0.37 10.81
CA GLN A 227 -2.59 -0.39 11.27
C GLN A 227 -1.70 -1.26 10.36
N LEU A 228 -0.58 -0.70 9.92
CA LEU A 228 0.41 -1.40 9.11
C LEU A 228 1.06 -2.58 9.84
N GLY A 229 1.60 -3.53 9.08
CA GLY A 229 2.31 -4.67 9.64
C GLY A 229 3.66 -4.30 10.24
N ASP A 230 4.14 -5.15 11.15
CA ASP A 230 5.41 -4.94 11.84
C ASP A 230 6.61 -5.31 10.95
N ILE A 231 7.68 -4.51 11.01
CA ILE A 231 8.98 -4.81 10.40
C ILE A 231 10.06 -4.82 11.48
N SER A 232 11.14 -5.57 11.23
CA SER A 232 12.30 -5.59 12.11
C SER A 232 13.13 -4.32 11.93
N LEU A 233 13.37 -3.62 13.03
CA LEU A 233 14.03 -2.31 13.12
C LEU A 233 15.19 -2.38 14.11
N GLU A 234 16.24 -1.60 13.88
CA GLU A 234 17.28 -1.29 14.86
C GLU A 234 17.43 0.22 14.99
N THR A 235 17.70 0.70 16.21
CA THR A 235 17.92 2.12 16.47
C THR A 235 19.16 2.61 15.72
N TYR A 236 19.04 3.72 15.01
CA TYR A 236 20.15 4.38 14.30
C TYR A 236 20.04 5.90 14.50
N GLY A 237 20.80 6.42 15.47
CA GLY A 237 20.66 7.81 15.91
C GLY A 237 19.22 8.09 16.38
N ASP A 238 18.58 9.08 15.77
CA ASP A 238 17.22 9.51 16.13
C ASP A 238 16.09 8.85 15.32
N VAL A 239 16.44 7.92 14.44
CA VAL A 239 15.54 7.18 13.56
C VAL A 239 15.79 5.67 13.66
N TYR A 240 15.05 4.85 12.90
CA TYR A 240 15.29 3.41 12.80
C TYR A 240 15.95 3.04 11.47
N GLN A 241 17.01 2.22 11.52
CA GLN A 241 17.49 1.49 10.36
C GLN A 241 16.64 0.22 10.16
N ILE A 242 16.19 -0.03 8.93
CA ILE A 242 15.40 -1.22 8.63
C ILE A 242 16.33 -2.41 8.41
N LYS A 243 16.21 -3.44 9.25
CA LYS A 243 16.96 -4.70 9.12
C LYS A 243 16.24 -5.78 8.35
N THR A 244 14.92 -5.62 8.19
CA THR A 244 14.15 -6.47 7.29
C THR A 244 14.77 -6.43 5.89
N LYS A 245 14.98 -7.60 5.29
CA LYS A 245 15.50 -7.72 3.91
C LYS A 245 14.69 -6.81 2.99
N LYS A 246 15.36 -6.14 2.04
CA LYS A 246 14.74 -5.08 1.25
C LYS A 246 13.48 -5.55 0.53
N GLU A 247 13.52 -6.78 0.04
CA GLU A 247 12.45 -7.46 -0.69
C GLU A 247 11.25 -7.84 0.19
N GLN A 248 11.41 -7.82 1.51
CA GLN A 248 10.38 -8.19 2.48
C GLN A 248 9.75 -6.98 3.19
N VAL A 249 10.33 -5.79 3.07
CA VAL A 249 9.80 -4.58 3.75
C VAL A 249 8.40 -4.27 3.25
N GLU A 250 8.18 -4.35 1.95
CA GLU A 250 6.88 -4.13 1.33
C GLU A 250 5.85 -5.15 1.85
N THR A 251 6.13 -6.45 1.70
CA THR A 251 5.23 -7.54 2.12
C THR A 251 4.88 -7.48 3.60
N LYS A 252 5.87 -7.22 4.46
CA LYS A 252 5.64 -7.09 5.90
C LYS A 252 4.86 -5.82 6.25
N THR A 253 5.13 -4.70 5.57
CA THR A 253 4.38 -3.45 5.79
C THR A 253 2.92 -3.59 5.35
N ARG A 254 2.68 -4.24 4.21
CA ARG A 254 1.35 -4.65 3.71
C ARG A 254 0.64 -5.66 4.62
N GLY A 255 1.35 -6.26 5.56
CA GLY A 255 0.80 -7.15 6.59
C GLY A 255 -0.07 -6.42 7.63
N VAL A 256 -1.13 -5.73 7.22
CA VAL A 256 -2.02 -4.90 8.08
C VAL A 256 -2.61 -5.68 9.26
N LYS A 257 -2.56 -5.15 10.48
CA LYS A 257 -3.25 -5.72 11.65
C LYS A 257 -4.75 -5.44 11.53
N LEU A 258 -5.51 -6.44 11.07
CA LEU A 258 -6.96 -6.35 10.94
C LEU A 258 -7.62 -6.49 12.32
N THR A 259 -7.78 -5.36 13.00
CA THR A 259 -8.55 -5.26 14.25
C THR A 259 -10.04 -5.08 13.93
N ALA A 260 -10.92 -5.82 14.61
CA ALA A 260 -12.36 -5.71 14.39
C ALA A 260 -12.87 -4.37 14.95
N LYS A 261 -13.64 -3.63 14.16
CA LYS A 261 -14.39 -2.45 14.64
C LYS A 261 -15.49 -2.95 15.59
N SER A 262 -15.39 -2.65 16.88
CA SER A 262 -16.44 -3.02 17.85
C SER A 262 -17.71 -2.21 17.56
N VAL A 263 -18.77 -2.89 17.13
CA VAL A 263 -20.15 -2.35 17.20
C VAL A 263 -21.04 -3.43 17.80
N SER A 264 -21.71 -3.08 18.90
CA SER A 264 -22.56 -3.92 19.72
C SER A 264 -23.86 -4.37 19.02
N LYS A 265 -24.19 -5.65 19.21
CA LYS A 265 -25.52 -6.33 19.15
C LYS A 265 -26.41 -6.13 17.91
N SER A 266 -26.45 -7.15 17.05
CA SER A 266 -27.62 -8.01 16.79
C SER A 266 -27.34 -8.89 15.57
N GLY A 267 -27.64 -10.18 15.67
CA GLY A 267 -27.42 -11.25 14.68
C GLY A 267 -27.37 -10.86 13.20
N SER A 268 -26.16 -10.73 12.68
CA SER A 268 -25.76 -10.94 11.29
C SER A 268 -24.24 -11.12 11.27
N ILE A 269 -23.74 -12.10 10.53
CA ILE A 269 -22.32 -12.45 10.45
C ILE A 269 -21.48 -11.20 10.13
N SER A 270 -20.78 -10.68 11.13
CA SER A 270 -19.91 -9.51 11.00
C SER A 270 -18.47 -9.97 10.82
N SER A 271 -17.95 -9.93 9.60
CA SER A 271 -16.50 -10.06 9.37
C SER A 271 -16.04 -9.43 8.05
N GLU A 272 -16.37 -8.16 7.81
CA GLU A 272 -15.72 -7.39 6.75
C GLU A 272 -14.43 -6.77 7.30
N LYS A 273 -13.37 -7.57 7.30
CA LYS A 273 -12.00 -7.13 7.64
C LYS A 273 -11.24 -6.79 6.36
N GLY A 274 -11.66 -5.73 5.67
CA GLY A 274 -10.89 -5.12 4.58
C GLY A 274 -10.07 -3.95 5.09
N ALA A 275 -8.92 -3.69 4.46
CA ALA A 275 -8.16 -2.48 4.67
C ALA A 275 -7.61 -1.97 3.34
N GLU A 276 -7.87 -0.71 3.03
CA GLU A 276 -7.25 -0.06 1.88
C GLU A 276 -5.76 0.11 2.19
N PHE A 277 -4.93 -0.06 1.17
CA PHE A 277 -3.50 0.13 1.21
C PHE A 277 -3.06 0.95 0.00
N PHE A 278 -2.16 1.89 0.23
CA PHE A 278 -1.63 2.76 -0.80
C PHE A 278 -0.12 2.93 -0.63
N GLU A 279 0.61 2.88 -1.73
CA GLU A 279 2.04 3.18 -1.79
C GLU A 279 2.27 4.32 -2.77
N ASP A 280 3.01 5.33 -2.34
CA ASP A 280 3.52 6.40 -3.21
C ASP A 280 5.01 6.64 -2.97
N LYS A 281 5.66 7.24 -3.97
CA LYS A 281 7.09 7.52 -3.94
C LYS A 281 7.42 8.87 -4.55
N ALA A 282 8.20 9.66 -3.80
CA ALA A 282 8.91 10.82 -4.31
C ALA A 282 10.37 10.47 -4.61
N ILE A 283 10.82 10.73 -5.83
CA ILE A 283 12.20 10.51 -6.27
C ILE A 283 12.92 11.86 -6.24
N ILE A 284 14.09 11.89 -5.61
CA ILE A 284 14.96 13.06 -5.54
C ILE A 284 16.35 12.71 -6.08
N LYS A 285 17.03 13.71 -6.64
CA LYS A 285 18.43 13.59 -7.07
C LYS A 285 19.32 14.40 -6.15
N THR A 286 20.36 13.78 -5.62
CA THR A 286 21.35 14.43 -4.75
C THR A 286 22.70 14.54 -5.46
N GLY A 287 23.47 15.58 -5.15
CA GLY A 287 24.74 15.87 -5.79
C GLY A 287 25.56 16.93 -5.07
N LYS A 288 26.63 17.40 -5.72
CA LYS A 288 27.44 18.54 -5.25
C LYS A 288 26.94 19.86 -5.83
#